data_AF-A0A8H6Y1S2-F1
#
_entry.id   AF-A0A8H6Y1S2-F1
#
_cell.length_a   1.000
_cell.length_b   1.000
_cell.length_c   1.000
_cell.angle_alpha   90.00
_cell.angle_beta   90.00
_cell.angle_gamma   90.00
#
_symmetry.space_group_name_H-M   'P 1'
#
loop_
_entity.id
_entity.type
_entity.pdbx_description
1 polymer ?
#
loop_
_entity_poly.entity_id
_entity_poly.type
_entity_poly.pdbx_seq_one_letter_code
_entity_poly.pdbx_strand_id
1 'polypeptide(L)'
;MTCFAAEGAKEEEVKPPVESDDTFQIFSVIAVTLIAMGEDVGAEMSLRQFHCLMHHGEPIIRKSAPLAIGLVSVSNPQLPILDTLSKYSHDNDLAVALNAIFAMGLVGAGTNNARLAQMLRQLAGYYYKEPDCLFMVRIMQGLVHMGKGTIGLNPFFSYRSIVSRPAVAGLLGTLTAFTDAKHFLDKYHWMMYFLVTAMYPRFLIAVNKQLVTARLMLLDKSRTISGF
;
A
#
# COMPACT_ATOMS: atom_id res chain seq x y z
N MET A 1 -55.39 -3.03 45.61
CA MET A 1 -56.07 -1.92 44.91
C MET A 1 -55.19 -1.56 43.71
N THR A 2 -55.64 -1.94 42.50
CA THR A 2 -55.26 -1.50 41.13
C THR A 2 -53.76 -1.54 40.73
N CYS A 3 -53.27 -2.47 39.89
CA CYS A 3 -53.46 -2.69 38.43
C CYS A 3 -53.03 -1.53 37.51
N PHE A 4 -51.90 -1.71 36.82
CA PHE A 4 -51.62 -1.41 35.40
C PHE A 4 -50.50 -2.39 34.98
N ALA A 5 -50.79 -3.51 34.32
CA ALA A 5 -51.01 -3.69 32.88
C ALA A 5 -49.72 -3.63 32.03
N ALA A 6 -49.22 -4.83 31.74
CA ALA A 6 -48.50 -5.31 30.56
C ALA A 6 -47.97 -4.33 29.48
N GLU A 7 -46.66 -4.40 29.25
CA GLU A 7 -46.00 -4.64 27.95
C GLU A 7 -44.82 -5.58 28.29
N GLY A 8 -44.62 -6.76 27.72
CA GLY A 8 -44.85 -7.16 26.34
C GLY A 8 -43.50 -7.30 25.64
N ALA A 9 -42.85 -8.46 25.83
CA ALA A 9 -41.84 -9.10 24.97
C ALA A 9 -40.75 -8.26 24.28
N LYS A 10 -39.50 -8.62 24.55
CA LYS A 10 -38.61 -9.20 23.53
C LYS A 10 -37.45 -9.91 24.23
N GLU A 11 -37.49 -11.23 24.15
CA GLU A 11 -36.31 -12.09 24.26
C GLU A 11 -35.20 -11.45 23.41
N GLU A 12 -34.06 -11.12 24.03
CA GLU A 12 -32.86 -10.87 23.24
C GLU A 12 -32.52 -12.19 22.56
N GLU A 13 -32.94 -12.30 21.30
CA GLU A 13 -32.52 -13.32 20.37
C GLU A 13 -31.00 -13.45 20.47
N VAL A 14 -30.57 -14.60 21.02
CA VAL A 14 -29.23 -15.13 20.86
C VAL A 14 -29.00 -15.24 19.36
N LYS A 15 -28.38 -14.22 18.76
CA LYS A 15 -27.98 -14.26 17.36
C LYS A 15 -27.12 -15.51 17.16
N PRO A 16 -27.43 -16.34 16.15
CA PRO A 16 -26.68 -17.56 15.87
C PRO A 16 -25.20 -17.20 15.64
N PRO A 17 -24.26 -18.15 15.86
CA PRO A 17 -22.84 -17.88 15.69
C PRO A 17 -22.62 -17.49 14.22
N VAL A 18 -22.27 -16.22 14.01
CA VAL A 18 -21.95 -15.71 12.67
C VAL A 18 -20.71 -16.47 12.23
N GLU A 19 -20.84 -17.25 11.17
CA GLU A 19 -19.71 -17.92 10.52
C GLU A 19 -18.58 -16.90 10.34
N SER A 20 -17.37 -17.28 10.72
CA SER A 20 -16.21 -16.39 10.76
C SER A 20 -15.89 -15.86 9.37
N ASP A 21 -16.35 -14.64 9.06
CA ASP A 21 -15.97 -13.94 7.84
C ASP A 21 -14.48 -13.56 7.94
N ASP A 22 -13.60 -14.42 7.42
CA ASP A 22 -12.14 -14.21 7.41
C ASP A 22 -11.71 -12.88 6.74
N THR A 23 -12.60 -12.31 5.93
CA THR A 23 -12.40 -11.00 5.28
C THR A 23 -12.34 -9.86 6.31
N PHE A 24 -13.04 -9.99 7.45
CA PHE A 24 -12.98 -8.99 8.53
C PHE A 24 -11.56 -8.86 9.09
N GLN A 25 -10.83 -9.97 9.16
CA GLN A 25 -9.45 -9.98 9.65
C GLN A 25 -8.52 -9.17 8.73
N ILE A 26 -8.69 -9.30 7.40
CA ILE A 26 -7.90 -8.56 6.40
C ILE A 26 -8.13 -7.06 6.53
N PHE A 27 -9.41 -6.63 6.62
CA PHE A 27 -9.74 -5.22 6.78
C PHE A 27 -9.23 -4.66 8.11
N SER A 28 -9.21 -5.47 9.18
CA SER A 28 -8.65 -5.07 10.47
C SER A 28 -7.15 -4.77 10.39
N VAL A 29 -6.39 -5.61 9.67
CA VAL A 29 -4.95 -5.39 9.47
C VAL A 29 -4.70 -4.10 8.68
N ILE A 30 -5.43 -3.88 7.59
CA ILE A 30 -5.32 -2.65 6.77
C ILE A 30 -5.72 -1.40 7.57
N ALA A 31 -6.74 -1.51 8.42
CA ALA A 31 -7.17 -0.41 9.29
C ALA A 31 -6.09 0.00 10.31
N VAL A 32 -5.44 -0.99 10.95
CA VAL A 32 -4.30 -0.74 11.87
C VAL A 32 -3.16 -0.03 11.13
N THR A 33 -2.88 -0.43 9.88
CA THR A 33 -1.88 0.23 9.05
C THR A 33 -2.22 1.69 8.79
N LEU A 34 -3.48 1.98 8.48
CA LEU A 34 -3.92 3.35 8.20
C LEU A 34 -3.74 4.27 9.41
N ILE A 35 -3.99 3.76 10.63
CA ILE A 35 -3.74 4.50 11.87
C ILE A 35 -2.22 4.70 12.07
N ALA A 36 -1.44 3.64 11.87
CA ALA A 36 0.02 3.67 12.03
C ALA A 36 0.72 4.60 11.02
N MET A 37 0.12 4.88 9.86
CA MET A 37 0.67 5.83 8.88
C MET A 37 0.75 7.26 9.41
N GLY A 38 -0.04 7.65 10.41
CA GLY A 38 -0.09 9.02 10.93
C GLY A 38 1.10 9.41 11.82
N GLU A 39 1.78 8.42 12.42
CA GLU A 39 2.82 8.65 13.42
C GLU A 39 4.06 7.80 13.13
N ASP A 40 5.26 8.39 13.24
CA ASP A 40 6.51 7.66 12.95
C ASP A 40 6.78 6.54 13.96
N VAL A 41 6.44 6.76 15.24
CA VAL A 41 6.56 5.72 16.29
C VAL A 41 5.56 4.60 16.04
N GLY A 42 4.32 4.93 15.68
CA GLY A 42 3.28 3.95 15.34
C GLY A 42 3.68 3.08 14.14
N ALA A 43 4.28 3.68 13.12
CA ALA A 43 4.82 2.98 11.95
C ALA A 43 5.86 1.92 12.37
N GLU A 44 6.88 2.28 13.14
CA GLU A 44 7.92 1.34 13.57
C GLU A 44 7.40 0.21 14.47
N MET A 45 6.46 0.52 15.38
CA MET A 45 5.84 -0.48 16.26
C MET A 45 4.95 -1.44 15.47
N SER A 46 4.18 -0.93 14.49
CA SER A 46 3.29 -1.75 13.66
C SER A 46 4.08 -2.76 12.80
N LEU A 47 5.26 -2.39 12.29
CA LEU A 47 6.12 -3.31 11.52
C LEU A 47 6.50 -4.56 12.32
N ARG A 48 6.81 -4.40 13.61
CA ARG A 48 7.11 -5.55 14.51
C ARG A 48 5.90 -6.45 14.68
N GLN A 49 4.71 -5.87 14.81
CA GLN A 49 3.47 -6.64 14.93
C GLN A 49 3.16 -7.40 13.63
N PHE A 50 3.36 -6.78 12.45
CA PHE A 50 3.18 -7.44 11.16
C PHE A 50 4.14 -8.62 10.96
N HIS A 51 5.38 -8.54 11.48
CA HIS A 51 6.28 -9.70 11.49
C HIS A 51 5.74 -10.87 12.31
N CYS A 52 5.14 -10.60 13.48
CA CYS A 52 4.53 -11.65 14.30
C CYS A 52 3.34 -12.30 13.58
N LEU A 53 2.50 -11.49 12.93
CA LEU A 53 1.34 -11.94 12.15
C LEU A 53 1.74 -12.82 10.95
N MET A 54 2.91 -12.61 10.35
CA MET A 54 3.40 -13.48 9.27
C MET A 54 3.75 -14.90 9.73
N HIS A 55 4.22 -15.05 10.97
CA HIS A 55 4.62 -16.35 11.51
C HIS A 55 3.48 -17.11 12.20
N HIS A 56 2.58 -16.39 12.87
CA HIS A 56 1.52 -16.99 13.71
C HIS A 56 0.11 -16.78 13.17
N GLY A 57 -0.06 -15.99 12.10
CA GLY A 57 -1.37 -15.68 11.53
C GLY A 57 -1.93 -16.80 10.67
N GLU A 58 -3.25 -16.81 10.57
CA GLU A 58 -4.01 -17.60 9.60
C GLU A 58 -3.58 -17.26 8.16
N PRO A 59 -3.77 -18.18 7.19
CA PRO A 59 -3.30 -17.99 5.82
C PRO A 59 -3.86 -16.73 5.15
N ILE A 60 -5.02 -16.25 5.60
CA ILE A 60 -5.71 -15.07 5.09
C ILE A 60 -5.03 -13.79 5.61
N ILE A 61 -4.73 -13.73 6.91
CA ILE A 61 -3.93 -12.66 7.50
C ILE A 61 -2.55 -12.60 6.87
N ARG A 62 -1.92 -13.76 6.64
CA ARG A 62 -0.58 -13.85 6.04
C ARG A 62 -0.49 -13.21 4.64
N LYS A 63 -1.57 -13.25 3.85
CA LYS A 63 -1.63 -12.57 2.54
C LYS A 63 -1.72 -11.05 2.65
N SER A 64 -2.34 -10.54 3.72
CA SER A 64 -2.55 -9.11 3.94
C SER A 64 -1.33 -8.38 4.55
N ALA A 65 -0.48 -9.10 5.29
CA ALA A 65 0.64 -8.51 6.01
C ALA A 65 1.71 -7.83 5.11
N PRO A 66 2.11 -8.39 3.95
CA PRO A 66 3.01 -7.68 3.03
C PRO A 66 2.39 -6.39 2.48
N LEU A 67 1.08 -6.40 2.17
CA LEU A 67 0.35 -5.21 1.70
C LEU A 67 0.33 -4.12 2.76
N ALA A 68 0.11 -4.49 4.03
CA ALA A 68 0.18 -3.59 5.17
C ALA A 68 1.56 -2.96 5.31
N ILE A 69 2.64 -3.74 5.25
CA ILE A 69 4.02 -3.23 5.30
C ILE A 69 4.28 -2.24 4.14
N GLY A 70 3.79 -2.54 2.94
CA GLY A 70 3.92 -1.66 1.79
C GLY A 70 3.21 -0.31 1.98
N LEU A 71 2.05 -0.31 2.64
CA LEU A 71 1.26 0.89 2.89
C LEU A 71 1.86 1.78 4.00
N VAL A 72 2.52 1.23 5.04
CA VAL A 72 3.20 2.06 6.06
C VAL A 72 4.29 2.94 5.43
N SER A 73 4.98 2.42 4.41
CA SER A 73 6.22 2.98 3.88
C SER A 73 6.15 3.34 2.39
N VAL A 74 5.02 3.91 1.95
CA VAL A 74 4.85 4.33 0.55
C VAL A 74 5.91 5.38 0.14
N SER A 75 6.63 5.12 -0.94
CA SER A 75 7.70 5.98 -1.48
C SER A 75 8.79 6.40 -0.47
N ASN A 76 8.97 5.62 0.60
CA ASN A 76 10.03 5.76 1.60
C ASN A 76 10.77 4.42 1.79
N PRO A 77 11.74 4.10 0.92
CA PRO A 77 12.44 2.82 0.95
C PRO A 77 13.44 2.78 2.10
N GLN A 78 13.03 2.18 3.22
CA GLN A 78 13.93 1.81 4.31
C GLN A 78 14.53 0.43 4.07
N LEU A 79 15.85 0.31 4.21
CA LEU A 79 16.58 -0.96 4.05
C LEU A 79 16.00 -2.15 4.84
N PRO A 80 15.63 -2.03 6.14
CA PRO A 80 15.07 -3.18 6.88
C PRO A 80 13.75 -3.70 6.29
N ILE A 81 12.94 -2.82 5.71
CA ILE A 81 11.67 -3.18 5.08
C ILE A 81 11.91 -3.89 3.74
N LEU A 82 12.90 -3.46 2.97
CA LEU A 82 13.25 -4.12 1.71
C LEU A 82 13.81 -5.52 1.94
N ASP A 83 14.66 -5.70 2.95
CA ASP A 83 15.23 -7.01 3.27
C ASP A 83 14.17 -7.99 3.79
N THR A 84 13.13 -7.50 4.49
CA THR A 84 12.02 -8.34 4.96
C THR A 84 11.05 -8.68 3.83
N LEU A 85 10.66 -7.71 2.99
CA LEU A 85 9.83 -7.97 1.80
C LEU A 85 10.53 -8.90 0.79
N SER A 86 11.86 -8.84 0.68
CA SER A 86 12.64 -9.77 -0.15
C SER A 86 12.54 -11.21 0.31
N LYS A 87 12.46 -11.45 1.63
CA LYS A 87 12.25 -12.79 2.19
C LYS A 87 10.84 -13.28 1.89
N TYR A 88 9.83 -12.40 2.05
CA TYR A 88 8.43 -12.74 1.76
C TYR A 88 8.14 -12.96 0.26
N SER A 89 8.95 -12.37 -0.63
CA SER A 89 8.81 -12.57 -2.08
C SER A 89 9.23 -13.98 -2.55
N HIS A 90 9.93 -14.75 -1.71
CA HIS A 90 10.36 -16.13 -1.98
C HIS A 90 9.58 -17.15 -1.13
N ASP A 91 8.42 -16.76 -0.59
CA ASP A 91 7.53 -17.70 0.11
C ASP A 91 6.95 -18.73 -0.88
N ASN A 92 6.61 -19.91 -0.38
CA ASN A 92 6.04 -21.00 -1.17
C ASN A 92 4.62 -20.67 -1.66
N ASP A 93 3.90 -19.82 -0.93
CA ASP A 93 2.56 -19.37 -1.31
C ASP A 93 2.62 -18.23 -2.32
N LEU A 94 2.25 -18.53 -3.56
CA LEU A 94 2.25 -17.57 -4.68
C LEU A 94 1.42 -16.31 -4.39
N ALA A 95 0.32 -16.42 -3.64
CA ALA A 95 -0.50 -15.26 -3.31
C ALA A 95 0.24 -14.28 -2.38
N VAL A 96 1.00 -14.81 -1.42
CA VAL A 96 1.84 -14.00 -0.52
C VAL A 96 3.01 -13.40 -1.29
N ALA A 97 3.65 -14.18 -2.16
CA ALA A 97 4.75 -13.72 -2.99
C ALA A 97 4.35 -12.57 -3.93
N LEU A 98 3.19 -12.69 -4.61
CA LEU A 98 2.62 -11.63 -5.45
C LEU A 98 2.38 -10.34 -4.67
N ASN A 99 1.77 -10.45 -3.48
CA ASN A 99 1.50 -9.31 -2.61
C ASN A 99 2.80 -8.67 -2.08
N ALA A 100 3.83 -9.46 -1.81
CA ALA A 100 5.14 -8.96 -1.39
C ALA A 100 5.87 -8.22 -2.53
N ILE A 101 5.80 -8.73 -3.76
CA ILE A 101 6.34 -8.05 -4.94
C ILE A 101 5.63 -6.70 -5.15
N PHE A 102 4.29 -6.70 -5.06
CA PHE A 102 3.50 -5.47 -5.17
C PHE A 102 3.88 -4.45 -4.09
N ALA A 103 3.94 -4.88 -2.82
CA ALA A 103 4.36 -4.03 -1.71
C ALA A 103 5.78 -3.46 -1.90
N MET A 104 6.71 -4.27 -2.41
CA MET A 104 8.08 -3.82 -2.70
C MET A 104 8.12 -2.72 -3.77
N GLY A 105 7.32 -2.86 -4.84
CA GLY A 105 7.18 -1.82 -5.87
C GLY A 105 6.56 -0.53 -5.32
N LEU A 106 5.57 -0.65 -4.44
CA LEU A 106 4.88 0.49 -3.82
C LEU A 106 5.80 1.31 -2.90
N VAL A 107 6.64 0.64 -2.10
CA VAL A 107 7.65 1.27 -1.22
C VAL A 107 8.71 2.01 -2.04
N GLY A 108 9.08 1.45 -3.19
CA GLY A 108 10.09 2.00 -4.09
C GLY A 108 9.58 3.07 -5.07
N ALA A 109 8.27 3.32 -5.13
CA ALA A 109 7.66 4.12 -6.18
C ALA A 109 8.26 5.52 -6.28
N GLY A 110 8.71 5.89 -7.49
CA GLY A 110 9.25 7.21 -7.76
C GLY A 110 10.57 7.57 -7.06
N THR A 111 11.21 6.63 -6.34
CA THR A 111 12.46 6.90 -5.61
C THR A 111 13.72 6.60 -6.41
N ASN A 112 13.60 5.87 -7.52
CA ASN A 112 14.72 5.45 -8.36
C ASN A 112 15.85 4.75 -7.56
N ASN A 113 15.49 3.93 -6.57
CA ASN A 113 16.47 3.19 -5.77
C ASN A 113 17.09 2.04 -6.58
N ALA A 114 18.39 2.15 -6.88
CA ALA A 114 19.13 1.19 -7.70
C ALA A 114 19.13 -0.24 -7.11
N ARG A 115 19.21 -0.36 -5.77
CA ARG A 115 19.22 -1.68 -5.09
C ARG A 115 17.89 -2.40 -5.29
N LEU A 116 16.78 -1.70 -5.10
CA LEU A 116 15.43 -2.23 -5.27
C LEU A 116 15.16 -2.61 -6.73
N ALA A 117 15.59 -1.76 -7.68
CA ALA A 117 15.48 -2.07 -9.10
C ALA A 117 16.27 -3.33 -9.50
N GLN A 118 17.45 -3.55 -8.90
CA GLN A 118 18.22 -4.77 -9.13
C GLN A 118 17.55 -6.01 -8.52
N MET A 119 17.00 -5.90 -7.31
CA MET A 119 16.27 -7.00 -6.65
C MET A 119 15.04 -7.43 -7.46
N LEU A 120 14.23 -6.47 -7.94
CA LEU A 120 13.11 -6.76 -8.84
C LEU A 120 13.57 -7.41 -10.15
N ARG A 121 14.77 -7.08 -10.65
CA ARG A 121 15.34 -7.71 -11.85
C ARG A 121 15.71 -9.18 -11.61
N GLN A 122 16.24 -9.49 -10.42
CA GLN A 122 16.53 -10.87 -10.01
C GLN A 122 15.24 -11.69 -9.84
N LEU A 123 14.21 -11.09 -9.22
CA LEU A 123 12.89 -11.71 -9.09
C LEU A 123 12.23 -12.01 -10.43
N ALA A 124 12.40 -11.14 -11.44
CA ALA A 124 11.91 -11.40 -12.80
C ALA A 124 12.57 -12.63 -13.44
N GLY A 125 13.87 -12.87 -13.16
CA GLY A 125 14.56 -14.07 -13.60
C GLY A 125 14.09 -15.34 -12.88
N TYR A 126 13.78 -15.23 -11.59
CA TYR A 126 13.29 -16.35 -10.78
C TYR A 126 11.87 -16.79 -11.20
N TYR A 127 10.94 -15.84 -11.34
CA TYR A 127 9.54 -16.11 -11.68
C TYR A 127 9.26 -16.20 -13.20
N TYR A 128 10.26 -16.50 -14.03
CA TYR A 128 10.07 -16.57 -15.49
C TYR A 128 8.97 -17.56 -15.93
N LYS A 129 8.76 -18.63 -15.16
CA LYS A 129 7.77 -19.68 -15.48
C LYS A 129 6.34 -19.28 -15.17
N GLU A 130 6.12 -18.32 -14.28
CA GLU A 130 4.78 -17.91 -13.86
C GLU A 130 4.42 -16.53 -14.46
N PRO A 131 3.41 -16.47 -15.35
CA PRO A 131 3.08 -15.23 -16.06
C PRO A 131 2.56 -14.14 -15.13
N ASP A 132 1.77 -14.49 -14.11
CA ASP A 132 1.15 -13.53 -13.17
C ASP A 132 2.21 -12.78 -12.35
N CYS A 133 3.16 -13.54 -11.79
CA CYS A 133 4.29 -13.02 -11.05
C CYS A 133 5.18 -12.14 -11.93
N LEU A 134 5.49 -12.60 -13.16
CA LEU A 134 6.30 -11.84 -14.11
C LEU A 134 5.62 -10.53 -14.55
N PHE A 135 4.31 -10.55 -14.77
CA PHE A 135 3.51 -9.37 -15.10
C PHE A 135 3.57 -8.35 -13.96
N MET A 136 3.38 -8.80 -12.72
CA MET A 136 3.47 -7.94 -11.54
C MET A 136 4.85 -7.30 -11.41
N VAL A 137 5.92 -8.09 -11.48
CA VAL A 137 7.30 -7.58 -11.34
C VAL A 137 7.60 -6.50 -12.39
N ARG A 138 7.13 -6.66 -13.63
CA ARG A 138 7.33 -5.66 -14.69
C ARG A 138 6.61 -4.34 -14.41
N ILE A 139 5.36 -4.39 -13.94
CA ILE A 139 4.63 -3.17 -13.55
C ILE A 139 5.35 -2.50 -12.39
N MET A 140 5.79 -3.27 -11.39
CA MET A 140 6.51 -2.74 -10.23
C MET A 140 7.83 -2.08 -10.63
N GLN A 141 8.59 -2.68 -11.56
CA GLN A 141 9.80 -2.05 -12.11
C GLN A 141 9.50 -0.70 -12.78
N GLY A 142 8.37 -0.58 -13.49
CA GLY A 142 7.89 0.68 -14.06
C GLY A 142 7.57 1.72 -12.98
N LEU A 143 6.91 1.32 -11.89
CA LEU A 143 6.55 2.21 -10.78
C LEU A 143 7.78 2.77 -10.04
N VAL A 144 8.86 1.99 -9.91
CA VAL A 144 10.10 2.45 -9.26
C VAL A 144 10.75 3.62 -10.02
N HIS A 145 10.64 3.62 -11.35
CA HIS A 145 11.18 4.65 -12.24
C HIS A 145 10.14 5.67 -12.72
N MET A 146 9.01 5.79 -12.01
CA MET A 146 7.90 6.66 -12.40
C MET A 146 8.35 8.12 -12.57
N GLY A 147 8.08 8.70 -13.75
CA GLY A 147 8.54 10.05 -14.10
C GLY A 147 10.06 10.22 -14.04
N LYS A 148 10.86 9.17 -14.29
CA LYS A 148 12.33 9.17 -14.05
C LYS A 148 12.72 9.39 -12.58
N GLY A 149 11.82 9.09 -11.64
CA GLY A 149 11.98 9.37 -10.22
C GLY A 149 11.49 10.76 -9.80
N THR A 150 10.77 11.49 -10.65
CA THR A 150 10.21 12.80 -10.29
C THR A 150 8.81 12.73 -9.71
N ILE A 151 8.08 11.63 -9.88
CA ILE A 151 6.70 11.50 -9.38
C ILE A 151 6.71 10.41 -8.31
N GLY A 152 6.29 10.75 -7.10
CA GLY A 152 6.17 9.82 -5.98
C GLY A 152 4.71 9.56 -5.62
N LEU A 153 4.49 8.49 -4.87
CA LEU A 153 3.20 8.16 -4.25
C LEU A 153 3.31 8.47 -2.76
N ASN A 154 2.94 9.67 -2.35
CA ASN A 154 2.90 10.02 -0.93
C ASN A 154 1.55 10.65 -0.62
N PRO A 155 0.70 10.01 0.23
CA PRO A 155 -0.59 10.57 0.59
C PRO A 155 -0.49 11.78 1.54
N PHE A 156 0.67 11.97 2.18
CA PHE A 156 0.91 13.04 3.13
C PHE A 156 1.57 14.26 2.49
N PHE A 157 1.05 15.43 2.84
CA PHE A 157 1.59 16.74 2.52
C PHE A 157 2.15 17.40 3.78
N SER A 158 3.31 18.07 3.67
CA SER A 158 4.02 18.79 4.74
C SER A 158 4.27 17.97 6.02
N TYR A 159 5.46 17.38 6.17
CA TYR A 159 5.89 16.66 7.39
C TYR A 159 4.78 15.83 8.07
N ARG A 160 4.09 14.98 7.27
CA ARG A 160 3.01 14.07 7.75
C ARG A 160 1.78 14.73 8.39
N SER A 161 1.66 16.06 8.34
CA SER A 161 0.61 16.83 9.02
C SER A 161 -0.74 16.86 8.31
N ILE A 162 -0.76 16.85 6.96
CA ILE A 162 -2.00 16.94 6.19
C ILE A 162 -2.14 15.71 5.29
N VAL A 163 -3.24 14.98 5.47
CA VAL A 163 -3.57 13.82 4.66
C VAL A 163 -4.50 14.21 3.52
N SER A 164 -4.13 13.86 2.30
CA SER A 164 -5.07 13.95 1.17
C SER A 164 -5.99 12.74 1.14
N ARG A 165 -7.26 12.98 1.42
CA ARG A 165 -8.34 11.99 1.37
C ARG A 165 -8.38 11.20 0.03
N PRO A 166 -8.27 11.83 -1.16
CA PRO A 166 -8.34 11.08 -2.42
C PRO A 166 -7.11 10.19 -2.70
N ALA A 167 -5.92 10.59 -2.25
CA ALA A 167 -4.72 9.77 -2.41
C ALA A 167 -4.79 8.52 -1.52
N VAL A 168 -5.23 8.69 -0.27
CA VAL A 168 -5.45 7.58 0.67
C VAL A 168 -6.53 6.64 0.15
N ALA A 169 -7.66 7.17 -0.33
CA ALA A 169 -8.73 6.35 -0.89
C ALA A 169 -8.27 5.54 -2.11
N GLY A 170 -7.45 6.13 -3.00
CA GLY A 170 -6.88 5.42 -4.16
C GLY A 170 -5.92 4.31 -3.75
N LEU A 171 -5.01 4.58 -2.81
CA LEU A 171 -4.08 3.57 -2.28
C LEU A 171 -4.84 2.43 -1.58
N LEU A 172 -5.80 2.76 -0.71
CA LEU A 172 -6.64 1.75 -0.05
C LEU A 172 -7.43 0.92 -1.05
N GLY A 173 -8.04 1.55 -2.06
CA GLY A 173 -8.79 0.86 -3.11
C GLY A 173 -7.93 -0.12 -3.91
N THR A 174 -6.68 0.23 -4.21
CA THR A 174 -5.75 -0.72 -4.84
C THR A 174 -5.37 -1.88 -3.92
N LEU A 175 -5.11 -1.61 -2.64
CA LEU A 175 -4.68 -2.63 -1.68
C LEU A 175 -5.78 -3.62 -1.31
N THR A 176 -7.02 -3.15 -1.15
CA THR A 176 -8.16 -4.04 -0.90
C THR A 176 -8.44 -4.93 -2.11
N ALA A 177 -8.22 -4.43 -3.33
CA ALA A 177 -8.35 -5.24 -4.53
C ALA A 177 -7.28 -6.33 -4.66
N PHE A 178 -6.07 -6.12 -4.13
CA PHE A 178 -4.99 -7.12 -4.07
C PHE A 178 -5.19 -8.23 -3.03
N THR A 179 -6.28 -8.18 -2.25
CA THR A 179 -6.66 -9.28 -1.34
C THR A 179 -6.88 -10.59 -2.09
N ASP A 180 -7.41 -10.53 -3.32
CA ASP A 180 -7.52 -11.67 -4.25
C ASP A 180 -6.69 -11.41 -5.51
N ALA A 181 -5.36 -11.44 -5.33
CA ALA A 181 -4.39 -11.08 -6.37
C ALA A 181 -4.54 -11.87 -7.69
N LYS A 182 -4.98 -13.14 -7.64
CA LYS A 182 -5.11 -13.99 -8.82
C LYS A 182 -6.30 -13.56 -9.68
N HIS A 183 -7.48 -13.42 -9.10
CA HIS A 183 -8.68 -12.98 -9.84
C HIS A 183 -8.57 -11.54 -10.32
N PHE A 184 -7.88 -10.70 -9.55
CA PHE A 184 -7.60 -9.32 -9.89
C PHE A 184 -6.77 -9.19 -11.17
N LEU A 185 -5.72 -10.00 -11.28
CA LEU A 185 -4.80 -10.01 -12.40
C LEU A 185 -5.39 -10.60 -13.69
N ASP A 186 -6.56 -11.23 -13.69
CA ASP A 186 -7.19 -11.67 -14.95
C ASP A 186 -8.26 -10.70 -15.44
N LYS A 187 -9.09 -10.19 -14.54
CA LYS A 187 -10.32 -9.45 -14.90
C LYS A 187 -10.24 -7.95 -14.67
N TYR A 188 -9.44 -7.50 -13.71
CA TYR A 188 -9.53 -6.14 -13.16
C TYR A 188 -8.22 -5.37 -13.18
N HIS A 189 -7.38 -5.58 -14.21
CA HIS A 189 -6.13 -4.86 -14.39
C HIS A 189 -6.24 -3.33 -14.29
N TRP A 190 -7.36 -2.77 -14.77
CA TRP A 190 -7.60 -1.33 -14.80
C TRP A 190 -7.71 -0.70 -13.40
N MET A 191 -8.02 -1.49 -12.38
CA MET A 191 -8.15 -0.99 -11.02
C MET A 191 -6.80 -0.51 -10.45
N MET A 192 -5.66 -0.94 -11.03
CA MET A 192 -4.35 -0.37 -10.71
C MET A 192 -4.24 1.12 -11.06
N TYR A 193 -5.07 1.65 -11.95
CA TYR A 193 -5.08 3.09 -12.27
C TYR A 193 -5.59 3.97 -11.13
N PHE A 194 -6.21 3.40 -10.08
CA PHE A 194 -6.54 4.17 -8.88
C PHE A 194 -5.30 4.72 -8.15
N LEU A 195 -4.11 4.16 -8.42
CA LEU A 195 -2.85 4.71 -7.95
C LEU A 195 -2.58 6.15 -8.46
N VAL A 196 -3.20 6.55 -9.58
CA VAL A 196 -3.04 7.89 -10.19
C VAL A 196 -3.47 8.99 -9.22
N THR A 197 -4.47 8.76 -8.36
CA THR A 197 -4.92 9.77 -7.40
C THR A 197 -3.88 10.08 -6.31
N ALA A 198 -2.90 9.19 -6.11
CA ALA A 198 -1.81 9.37 -5.17
C ALA A 198 -0.52 9.89 -5.82
N MET A 199 -0.51 10.10 -7.15
CA MET A 199 0.66 10.59 -7.87
C MET A 199 0.89 12.07 -7.62
N TYR A 200 2.05 12.41 -7.04
CA TYR A 200 2.44 13.79 -6.82
C TYR A 200 3.86 14.08 -7.37
N PRO A 201 4.04 15.15 -8.17
CA PRO A 201 5.36 15.52 -8.69
C PRO A 201 6.23 16.13 -7.58
N ARG A 202 7.42 15.55 -7.37
CA ARG A 202 8.47 16.04 -6.45
C ARG A 202 9.41 17.07 -7.08
N PHE A 203 9.34 17.30 -8.39
CA PHE A 203 10.32 18.10 -9.13
C PHE A 203 9.65 19.13 -10.03
N LEU A 204 10.12 20.38 -9.96
CA LEU A 204 9.63 21.49 -10.78
C LEU A 204 10.81 22.18 -11.48
N ILE A 205 10.73 22.27 -12.81
CA ILE A 205 11.69 23.06 -13.60
C ILE A 205 11.09 24.45 -13.76
N ALA A 206 11.66 25.43 -13.07
CA ALA A 206 11.31 26.83 -13.29
C ALA A 206 12.26 27.40 -14.35
N VAL A 207 11.69 28.04 -15.38
CA VAL A 207 12.45 28.77 -16.40
C VAL A 207 12.50 30.23 -16.00
N ASN A 208 13.71 30.81 -15.89
CA ASN A 208 13.86 32.24 -15.64
C ASN A 208 13.53 33.06 -16.91
N LYS A 209 13.32 34.38 -16.79
CA LYS A 209 13.09 35.29 -17.92
C LYS A 209 14.20 35.24 -18.99
N GLN A 210 15.40 34.73 -18.66
CA GLN A 210 16.49 34.48 -19.61
C GLN A 210 16.50 33.07 -20.22
N LEU A 211 15.41 32.29 -20.14
CA LEU A 211 15.31 30.91 -20.67
C LEU A 211 16.33 29.90 -20.09
N VAL A 212 17.03 30.25 -19.03
CA VAL A 212 17.90 29.32 -18.29
C VAL A 212 17.03 28.47 -17.36
N THR A 213 17.12 27.15 -17.50
CA THR A 213 16.42 26.18 -16.65
C THR A 213 17.07 26.14 -15.27
N ALA A 214 16.37 26.60 -14.24
CA ALA A 214 16.78 26.40 -12.85
C ALA A 214 16.16 25.11 -12.32
N ARG A 215 17.00 24.20 -11.84
CA ARG A 215 16.58 22.92 -11.26
C ARG A 215 16.28 23.13 -9.76
N LEU A 216 15.03 23.38 -9.42
CA LEU A 216 14.60 23.54 -8.02
C LEU A 216 14.08 22.21 -7.47
N MET A 217 14.78 21.65 -6.48
CA MET A 217 14.18 20.68 -5.56
C MET A 217 13.45 21.47 -4.47
N LEU A 218 12.11 21.48 -4.48
CA LEU A 218 11.35 22.14 -3.43
C LEU A 218 11.25 21.24 -2.20
N LEU A 219 12.00 21.60 -1.16
CA LEU A 219 11.52 21.56 0.21
C LEU A 219 11.26 23.01 0.62
N ASP A 220 9.99 23.33 0.83
CA ASP A 220 9.53 24.47 1.61
C ASP A 220 9.67 25.91 1.05
N LYS A 221 9.06 26.19 -0.12
CA LYS A 221 8.51 27.55 -0.31
C LYS A 221 7.28 27.55 -1.20
N SER A 222 6.20 28.07 -0.62
CA SER A 222 4.90 28.33 -1.23
C SER A 222 4.98 28.82 -2.67
N ARG A 223 4.24 28.15 -3.57
CA ARG A 223 3.51 28.76 -4.71
C ARG A 223 2.65 27.72 -5.45
N THR A 224 1.35 27.90 -5.28
CA THR A 224 0.20 27.61 -6.16
C THR A 224 0.43 26.73 -7.39
N ILE A 225 -0.21 25.58 -7.37
CA ILE A 225 -0.53 24.76 -8.55
C ILE A 225 -1.74 25.42 -9.23
N SER A 226 -1.54 26.12 -10.35
CA SER A 226 -2.65 26.44 -11.26
C SER A 226 -2.80 25.29 -12.24
N GLY A 227 -3.92 24.59 -12.16
CA GLY A 227 -4.29 23.53 -13.09
C GLY A 227 -4.53 24.07 -14.51
N PHE A 228 -4.30 23.18 -15.48
CA PHE A 228 -5.22 23.00 -16.59
C PHE A 228 -6.03 21.74 -16.32
#